data_AF-A0A2M8BDQ8-F1
#
_entry.id   AF-A0A2M8BDQ8-F1
#
_cell.length_a   1.000
_cell.length_b   1.000
_cell.length_c   1.000
_cell.angle_alpha   90.00
_cell.angle_beta   90.00
_cell.angle_gamma   90.00
#
_symmetry.space_group_name_H-M   'P 1'
#
loop_
_entity.id
_entity.type
_entity.pdbx_description
1 polymer ?
#
loop_
_entity_poly.entity_id
_entity_poly.type
_entity_poly.pdbx_seq_one_letter_code
_entity_poly.pdbx_strand_id
1 'polypeptide(L)'
;MRALFTLLALLAACSVPPPLNAENPVRNLEPNTALDFVQGPKLDDATALLAALELAKADKLSVRIPVAIHVAAGDLGIESAALDCAENPLALTLDDSTLGVSLLDRVRHLCPHEEAPCHVRVEGKWGPAFSFGEPSDALVLTVRDVLPAEPGETHLLVEKKP
;
A
#
# COMPACT_ATOMS: atom_id res chain seq x y z
N MET A 1 8.91 -12.22 -85.11
CA MET A 1 8.50 -13.45 -84.39
C MET A 1 8.50 -13.14 -82.90
N ARG A 2 7.39 -13.45 -82.23
CA ARG A 2 7.17 -13.26 -80.79
C ARG A 2 7.94 -14.33 -80.00
N ALA A 3 8.58 -13.96 -78.90
CA ALA A 3 8.90 -14.88 -77.82
C ALA A 3 8.81 -14.12 -76.48
N LEU A 4 7.70 -14.40 -75.79
CA LEU A 4 7.47 -14.23 -74.35
C LEU A 4 8.47 -15.11 -73.59
N PHE A 5 8.86 -14.76 -72.35
CA PHE A 5 8.78 -15.63 -71.15
C PHE A 5 9.51 -14.98 -69.96
N THR A 6 8.69 -14.34 -69.11
CA THR A 6 8.58 -14.45 -67.64
C THR A 6 9.74 -15.07 -66.84
N LEU A 7 10.15 -14.42 -65.74
CA LEU A 7 10.60 -14.98 -64.43
C LEU A 7 11.27 -13.80 -63.68
N LEU A 8 11.09 -13.48 -62.40
CA LEU A 8 10.31 -14.02 -61.29
C LEU A 8 10.48 -12.95 -60.17
N ALA A 9 9.43 -12.21 -59.83
CA ALA A 9 9.52 -11.25 -58.73
C ALA A 9 9.37 -12.01 -57.40
N LEU A 10 10.44 -12.08 -56.62
CA LEU A 10 10.38 -12.54 -55.23
C LEU A 10 9.56 -11.53 -54.41
N LEU A 11 8.29 -11.83 -54.19
CA LEU A 11 7.50 -11.22 -53.13
C LEU A 11 8.00 -11.76 -51.80
N ALA A 12 8.83 -10.97 -51.12
CA ALA A 12 9.10 -11.14 -49.71
C ALA A 12 7.76 -11.00 -48.96
N ALA A 13 7.23 -12.12 -48.48
CA ALA A 13 6.12 -12.13 -47.56
C ALA A 13 6.60 -11.54 -46.22
N CYS A 14 6.48 -10.22 -46.07
CA CYS A 14 6.49 -9.57 -44.77
C CYS A 14 5.25 -10.07 -44.02
N SER A 15 5.40 -11.17 -43.28
CA SER A 15 4.43 -11.59 -42.28
C SER A 15 4.37 -10.49 -41.24
N VAL A 16 3.34 -9.65 -41.33
CA VAL A 16 2.99 -8.67 -40.29
C VAL A 16 2.60 -9.50 -39.06
N PRO A 17 3.34 -9.43 -37.94
CA PRO A 17 2.91 -10.10 -36.73
C PRO A 17 1.56 -9.51 -36.29
N PRO A 18 0.62 -10.33 -35.81
CA PRO A 18 -0.64 -9.80 -35.30
C PRO A 18 -0.35 -8.87 -34.11
N PRO A 19 -1.12 -7.78 -33.93
CA PRO A 19 -0.98 -6.93 -32.77
C PRO A 19 -1.27 -7.75 -31.51
N LEU A 20 -0.35 -7.71 -30.55
CA LEU A 20 -0.53 -8.19 -29.19
C LEU A 20 -1.54 -7.28 -28.45
N ASN A 21 -2.82 -7.32 -28.84
CA ASN A 21 -3.90 -6.86 -27.97
C ASN A 21 -4.32 -8.03 -27.08
N ALA A 22 -3.45 -8.36 -26.12
CA ALA A 22 -3.91 -8.94 -24.88
C ALA A 22 -4.39 -7.78 -24.01
N GLU A 23 -5.60 -7.29 -24.30
CA GLU A 23 -6.39 -6.58 -23.30
C GLU A 23 -6.58 -7.57 -22.14
N ASN A 24 -5.65 -7.54 -21.21
CA ASN A 24 -5.85 -8.16 -19.91
C ASN A 24 -7.07 -7.42 -19.34
N PRO A 25 -8.22 -8.07 -19.11
CA PRO A 25 -9.32 -7.39 -18.50
C PRO A 25 -8.81 -6.94 -17.15
N VAL A 26 -8.57 -5.63 -17.02
CA VAL A 26 -8.42 -4.97 -15.73
C VAL A 26 -9.68 -5.36 -14.99
N ARG A 27 -9.59 -6.37 -14.13
CA ARG A 27 -10.61 -6.66 -13.14
C ARG A 27 -10.63 -5.39 -12.32
N ASN A 28 -11.56 -4.50 -12.65
CA ASN A 28 -11.96 -3.43 -11.77
C ASN A 28 -12.37 -4.14 -10.49
N LEU A 29 -11.47 -4.15 -9.51
CA LEU A 29 -11.82 -4.50 -8.14
C LEU A 29 -13.06 -3.66 -7.83
N GLU A 30 -14.11 -4.34 -7.39
CA GLU A 30 -15.35 -3.67 -7.00
C GLU A 30 -15.03 -2.49 -6.08
N PRO A 31 -15.76 -1.36 -6.19
CA PRO A 31 -15.48 -0.18 -5.40
C PRO A 31 -15.39 -0.58 -3.93
N ASN A 32 -14.20 -0.32 -3.37
CA ASN A 32 -13.86 -0.60 -1.99
C ASN A 32 -15.00 -0.04 -1.11
N THR A 33 -15.84 -0.91 -0.53
CA THR A 33 -16.97 -0.46 0.29
C THR A 33 -16.45 0.52 1.31
N ALA A 34 -16.93 1.76 1.25
CA ALA A 34 -16.49 2.81 2.15
C ALA A 34 -16.74 2.34 3.58
N LEU A 35 -15.67 2.17 4.35
CA LEU A 35 -15.78 1.87 5.77
C LEU A 35 -16.08 3.16 6.53
N ASP A 36 -17.01 3.07 7.46
CA ASP A 36 -17.23 4.11 8.45
C ASP A 36 -16.19 3.98 9.56
N PHE A 37 -15.63 5.11 9.99
CA PHE A 37 -14.67 5.15 11.10
C PHE A 37 -15.18 6.04 12.22
N VAL A 38 -14.88 5.65 13.45
CA VAL A 38 -15.09 6.45 14.66
C VAL A 38 -13.74 6.85 15.25
N GLN A 39 -13.72 8.02 15.88
CA GLN A 39 -12.54 8.51 16.57
C GLN A 39 -12.28 7.66 17.82
N GLY A 40 -11.07 7.11 17.88
CA GLY A 40 -10.52 6.36 19.00
C GLY A 40 -9.65 7.23 19.92
N PRO A 41 -8.73 6.61 20.69
CA PRO A 41 -7.85 7.33 21.59
C PRO A 41 -6.84 8.21 20.85
N LYS A 42 -6.25 9.15 21.59
CA LYS A 42 -5.10 9.90 21.10
C LYS A 42 -3.88 9.00 20.96
N LEU A 43 -3.00 9.37 20.04
CA LEU A 43 -1.75 8.67 19.77
C LEU A 43 -0.69 8.84 20.87
N ASP A 44 -0.79 9.89 21.69
CA ASP A 44 0.12 10.16 22.82
C ASP A 44 -0.17 9.29 24.06
N ASP A 45 -1.37 8.72 24.16
CA ASP A 45 -1.74 7.77 25.21
C ASP A 45 -1.43 6.34 24.77
N ALA A 46 -0.17 5.91 24.97
CA ALA A 46 0.30 4.58 24.58
C ALA A 46 -0.55 3.43 25.17
N THR A 47 -1.08 3.61 26.39
CA THR A 47 -1.87 2.54 27.05
C THR A 47 -3.25 2.43 26.42
N ALA A 48 -3.94 3.56 26.22
CA ALA A 48 -5.24 3.57 25.56
C ALA A 48 -5.13 3.14 24.09
N LEU A 49 -4.06 3.55 23.41
CA LEU A 49 -3.78 3.20 22.02
C LEU A 49 -3.59 1.68 21.85
N LEU A 50 -2.72 1.05 22.63
CA LEU A 50 -2.50 -0.40 22.57
C LEU A 50 -3.78 -1.17 22.92
N ALA A 51 -4.54 -0.72 23.92
CA ALA A 51 -5.81 -1.34 24.28
C ALA A 51 -6.84 -1.26 23.13
N ALA A 52 -6.92 -0.11 22.44
CA ALA A 52 -7.81 0.05 21.30
C ALA A 52 -7.38 -0.79 20.10
N LEU A 53 -6.08 -0.91 19.84
CA LEU A 53 -5.53 -1.77 18.77
C LEU A 53 -5.79 -3.26 19.02
N GLU A 54 -5.57 -3.74 20.25
CA GLU A 54 -5.87 -5.13 20.61
C GLU A 54 -7.38 -5.42 20.56
N LEU A 55 -8.23 -4.46 20.94
CA LEU A 55 -9.68 -4.59 20.79
C LEU A 55 -10.09 -4.65 19.30
N ALA A 56 -9.56 -3.75 18.47
CA ALA A 56 -9.82 -3.75 17.03
C ALA A 56 -9.41 -5.08 16.39
N LYS A 57 -8.24 -5.62 16.77
CA LYS A 57 -7.77 -6.95 16.34
C LYS A 57 -8.71 -8.06 16.79
N ALA A 58 -9.17 -8.05 18.04
CA ALA A 58 -10.11 -9.04 18.56
C ALA A 58 -11.45 -9.01 17.79
N ASP A 59 -11.95 -7.82 17.47
CA ASP A 59 -13.17 -7.60 16.68
C ASP A 59 -12.94 -7.70 15.16
N LYS A 60 -11.71 -7.93 14.70
CA LYS A 60 -11.29 -7.97 13.28
C LYS A 60 -11.61 -6.69 12.49
N LEU A 61 -11.63 -5.56 13.19
CA LEU A 61 -11.88 -4.23 12.65
C LEU A 61 -10.62 -3.64 12.02
N SER A 62 -10.82 -2.81 11.02
CA SER A 62 -9.76 -2.02 10.39
C SER A 62 -9.47 -0.78 11.23
N VAL A 63 -8.23 -0.29 11.14
CA VAL A 63 -7.77 0.93 11.80
C VAL A 63 -7.18 1.88 10.77
N ARG A 64 -7.26 3.18 11.05
CA ARG A 64 -6.63 4.25 10.30
C ARG A 64 -5.74 5.03 11.24
N ILE A 65 -4.45 5.10 10.93
CA ILE A 65 -3.45 5.67 11.84
C ILE A 65 -2.48 6.56 11.06
N PRO A 66 -2.14 7.76 11.59
CA PRO A 66 -1.02 8.56 11.12
C PRO A 66 0.31 7.81 11.28
N VAL A 67 1.08 7.74 10.20
CA VAL A 67 2.37 7.06 10.15
C VAL A 67 3.37 7.96 9.43
N ALA A 68 4.53 8.15 10.05
CA ALA A 68 5.71 8.72 9.44
C ALA A 68 6.52 7.59 8.79
N ILE A 69 6.70 7.65 7.46
CA ILE A 69 7.44 6.64 6.68
C ILE A 69 8.75 7.27 6.16
N HIS A 70 9.87 6.64 6.48
CA HIS A 70 11.17 6.98 5.91
C HIS A 70 11.46 6.04 4.75
N VAL A 71 11.64 6.61 3.58
CA VAL A 71 12.11 5.91 2.38
C VAL A 71 13.63 6.02 2.33
N ALA A 72 14.31 4.89 2.12
CA ALA A 72 15.76 4.84 2.06
C ALA A 72 16.31 5.73 0.93
N ALA A 73 17.49 6.32 1.16
CA ALA A 73 18.19 7.10 0.15
C ALA A 73 18.42 6.26 -1.12
N GLY A 74 18.24 6.88 -2.29
CA GLY A 74 18.37 6.19 -3.57
C GLY A 74 17.23 5.22 -3.89
N ASP A 75 16.10 5.35 -3.20
CA ASP A 75 14.83 4.75 -3.64
C ASP A 75 14.79 3.21 -3.58
N LEU A 76 15.57 2.63 -2.67
CA LEU A 76 15.71 1.17 -2.58
C LEU A 76 14.59 0.49 -1.79
N GLY A 77 13.83 1.22 -0.98
CA GLY A 77 12.79 0.63 -0.13
C GLY A 77 12.33 1.56 1.00
N ILE A 78 11.40 1.05 1.81
CA ILE A 78 11.02 1.67 3.08
C ILE A 78 12.07 1.26 4.12
N GLU A 79 12.72 2.25 4.72
CA GLU A 79 13.75 2.05 5.75
C GLU A 79 13.10 1.86 7.13
N SER A 80 12.13 2.70 7.46
CA SER A 80 11.39 2.61 8.71
C SER A 80 9.99 3.21 8.59
N ALA A 81 9.09 2.76 9.45
CA ALA A 81 7.80 3.38 9.67
C ALA A 81 7.57 3.50 11.18
N ALA A 82 6.94 4.59 11.59
CA ALA A 82 6.57 4.81 12.98
C ALA A 82 5.24 5.53 13.07
N LEU A 83 4.50 5.29 14.15
CA LEU A 83 3.38 6.15 14.50
C LEU A 83 3.85 7.58 14.67
N ASP A 84 3.10 8.51 14.09
CA ASP A 84 3.40 9.94 14.16
C ASP A 84 2.98 10.54 15.51
N CYS A 85 3.58 10.01 16.58
CA CYS A 85 3.39 10.49 17.96
C CYS A 85 4.53 11.46 18.29
N ALA A 86 4.22 12.73 18.52
CA ALA A 86 5.20 13.80 18.69
C ALA A 86 6.28 13.54 19.77
N GLU A 87 5.94 12.83 20.86
CA GLU A 87 6.85 12.64 21.99
C GLU A 87 7.45 11.23 22.08
N ASN A 88 6.87 10.22 21.43
CA ASN A 88 7.34 8.84 21.51
C ASN A 88 6.95 8.05 20.24
N PRO A 89 7.73 8.14 19.16
CA PRO A 89 7.42 7.44 17.92
C PRO A 89 7.49 5.93 18.16
N LEU A 90 6.37 5.25 17.92
CA LEU A 90 6.27 3.81 18.07
C LEU A 90 6.61 3.14 16.74
N ALA A 91 7.69 2.37 16.69
CA ALA A 91 8.12 1.68 15.47
C ALA A 91 7.05 0.69 15.00
N LEU A 92 6.80 0.69 13.69
CA LEU A 92 5.83 -0.16 13.03
C LEU A 92 6.46 -0.93 11.89
N THR A 93 6.05 -2.19 11.74
CA THR A 93 6.24 -2.95 10.52
C THR A 93 4.97 -2.84 9.68
N LEU A 94 5.12 -2.39 8.44
CA LEU A 94 4.02 -2.30 7.48
C LEU A 94 4.08 -3.51 6.54
N ASP A 95 2.99 -4.27 6.47
CA ASP A 95 2.85 -5.43 5.60
C ASP A 95 1.94 -5.07 4.42
N ASP A 96 2.49 -5.00 3.21
CA ASP A 96 1.78 -4.58 2.01
C ASP A 96 1.19 -5.73 1.19
N SER A 97 1.16 -6.94 1.75
CA SER A 97 0.66 -8.16 1.09
C SER A 97 -0.78 -8.04 0.57
N THR A 98 -1.59 -7.12 1.11
CA THR A 98 -2.97 -6.88 0.68
C THR A 98 -3.18 -5.66 -0.23
N LEU A 99 -2.16 -4.83 -0.45
CA LEU A 99 -2.30 -3.54 -1.13
C LEU A 99 -2.43 -3.66 -2.67
N GLY A 100 -2.10 -4.82 -3.25
CA GLY A 100 -2.18 -5.10 -4.69
C GLY A 100 -1.14 -4.35 -5.56
N VAL A 101 -0.45 -3.37 -4.98
CA VAL A 101 0.71 -2.63 -5.48
C VAL A 101 1.72 -2.49 -4.34
N SER A 102 2.99 -2.21 -4.65
CA SER A 102 3.98 -1.99 -3.59
C SER A 102 3.60 -0.78 -2.75
N LEU A 103 3.74 -0.90 -1.43
CA LEU A 103 3.57 0.22 -0.51
C LEU A 103 4.52 1.38 -0.84
N LEU A 104 5.74 1.06 -1.25
CA LEU A 104 6.74 2.06 -1.67
C LEU A 104 6.23 2.91 -2.84
N ASP A 105 5.65 2.30 -3.86
CA ASP A 105 5.13 3.01 -5.03
C ASP A 105 3.96 3.92 -4.64
N ARG A 106 3.09 3.47 -3.74
CA ARG A 106 1.97 4.27 -3.24
C ARG A 106 2.45 5.45 -2.40
N VAL A 107 3.44 5.24 -1.53
CA VAL A 107 4.06 6.30 -0.73
C VAL A 107 4.72 7.34 -1.62
N ARG A 108 5.48 6.94 -2.65
CA ARG A 108 6.08 7.87 -3.61
C ARG A 108 5.08 8.70 -4.38
N HIS A 109 3.95 8.11 -4.73
CA HIS A 109 2.89 8.82 -5.42
C HIS A 109 2.30 9.96 -4.55
N LEU A 110 2.22 9.74 -3.23
CA LEU A 110 1.71 10.73 -2.28
C LEU A 110 2.77 11.75 -1.85
N CYS A 111 4.02 11.32 -1.71
CA CYS A 111 5.16 12.12 -1.27
C CYS A 111 6.30 12.04 -2.29
N PRO A 112 6.27 12.85 -3.37
CA PRO A 112 7.34 12.86 -4.36
C PRO A 112 8.65 13.44 -3.77
N HIS A 113 9.57 12.55 -3.40
CA HIS A 113 11.03 12.67 -3.17
C HIS A 113 11.63 13.83 -2.34
N GLU A 114 10.87 14.78 -1.78
CA GLU A 114 11.47 15.98 -1.15
C GLU A 114 11.28 16.10 0.37
N GLU A 115 10.37 15.33 0.99
CA GLU A 115 10.06 15.45 2.41
C GLU A 115 10.10 14.07 3.08
N ALA A 116 11.27 13.70 3.61
CA ALA A 116 11.41 12.58 4.54
C ALA A 116 11.44 13.13 5.98
N PRO A 117 10.62 12.61 6.91
CA PRO A 117 9.64 11.54 6.71
C PRO A 117 8.41 11.95 5.90
N CYS A 118 7.87 11.01 5.12
CA CYS A 118 6.58 11.15 4.45
C CYS A 118 5.47 10.83 5.46
N HIS A 119 4.66 11.83 5.79
CA HIS A 119 3.53 11.68 6.70
C HIS A 119 2.29 11.25 5.93
N VAL A 120 1.79 10.05 6.24
CA VAL A 120 0.61 9.46 5.58
C VAL A 120 -0.35 8.88 6.62
N ARG A 121 -1.59 8.67 6.22
CA ARG A 121 -2.55 7.88 6.99
C ARG A 121 -2.62 6.48 6.41
N VAL A 122 -2.30 5.47 7.21
CA VAL A 122 -2.34 4.07 6.79
C VAL A 122 -3.64 3.43 7.29
N GLU A 123 -4.39 2.84 6.38
CA GLU A 123 -5.56 2.00 6.69
C GLU A 123 -5.16 0.53 6.63
N GLY A 124 -5.50 -0.24 7.65
CA GLY A 124 -5.13 -1.66 7.67
C GLY A 124 -5.71 -2.43 8.84
N LYS A 125 -5.24 -3.66 9.02
CA LYS A 125 -5.60 -4.51 10.17
C LYS A 125 -4.41 -4.69 11.08
N TRP A 126 -4.66 -4.48 12.37
CA TRP A 126 -3.69 -4.73 13.42
C TRP A 126 -3.54 -6.24 13.66
N GLY A 127 -2.30 -6.72 13.72
CA GLY A 127 -2.05 -8.15 13.88
C GLY A 127 -0.62 -8.48 14.34
N PRO A 128 -0.38 -9.75 14.71
CA PRO A 128 0.96 -10.21 15.02
C PRO A 128 1.82 -10.22 13.76
N ALA A 129 3.13 -9.95 13.91
CA ALA A 129 4.09 -10.27 12.87
C ALA A 129 4.12 -11.78 12.67
N PHE A 130 3.67 -12.27 11.51
CA PHE A 130 3.95 -13.65 11.13
C PHE A 130 5.37 -13.72 10.55
N SER A 131 6.35 -13.92 11.42
CA SER A 131 7.67 -14.41 11.01
C SER A 131 7.71 -15.92 11.21
N PHE A 132 8.27 -16.66 10.24
CA PHE A 132 8.38 -18.12 10.31
C PHE A 132 9.17 -18.54 11.57
N GLY A 133 8.45 -18.97 12.62
CA GLY A 133 9.02 -19.76 13.72
C GLY A 133 9.00 -19.14 15.11
N GLU A 134 8.83 -17.83 15.26
CA GLU A 134 8.73 -17.18 16.58
C GLU A 134 7.72 -16.03 16.58
N PRO A 135 6.83 -15.95 17.59
CA PRO A 135 6.04 -14.75 17.80
C PRO A 135 6.98 -13.57 18.06
N SER A 136 6.91 -12.54 17.22
CA SER A 136 7.64 -11.30 17.44
C SER A 136 6.73 -10.30 18.13
N ASP A 137 7.26 -9.56 19.11
CA ASP A 137 6.61 -8.40 19.71
C ASP A 137 6.52 -7.20 18.74
N ALA A 138 6.96 -7.38 17.48
CA ALA A 138 6.83 -6.39 16.45
C ALA A 138 5.36 -6.07 16.16
N LEU A 139 5.09 -4.77 16.16
CA LEU A 139 3.81 -4.17 15.87
C LEU A 139 3.59 -4.16 14.35
N VAL A 140 2.60 -4.93 13.87
CA VAL A 140 2.36 -5.09 12.43
C VAL A 140 0.99 -4.57 12.05
N LEU A 141 0.99 -3.76 10.99
CA LEU A 141 -0.20 -3.29 10.32
C LEU A 141 -0.22 -3.85 8.89
N THR A 142 -1.14 -4.77 8.62
CA THR A 142 -1.38 -5.25 7.25
C THR A 142 -2.16 -4.18 6.49
N VAL A 143 -1.49 -3.55 5.54
CA VAL A 143 -1.91 -2.33 4.86
C VAL A 143 -2.93 -2.65 3.77
N ARG A 144 -4.11 -2.07 3.92
CA ARG A 144 -5.18 -2.08 2.92
C ARG A 144 -5.14 -0.84 2.04
N ASP A 145 -4.83 0.32 2.61
CA ASP A 145 -4.78 1.58 1.88
C ASP A 145 -3.77 2.55 2.52
N VAL A 146 -3.31 3.51 1.72
CA VAL A 146 -2.50 4.65 2.15
C VAL A 146 -3.12 5.91 1.59
N LEU A 147 -3.39 6.85 2.50
CA LEU A 147 -4.08 8.10 2.24
C LEU A 147 -3.16 9.28 2.61
N PRO A 148 -3.35 10.47 2.01
CA PRO A 148 -2.69 11.68 2.48
C PRO A 148 -2.98 11.91 3.97
N ALA A 149 -1.96 12.30 4.74
CA ALA A 149 -2.16 12.73 6.12
C ALA A 149 -2.87 14.10 6.15
N GLU A 150 -3.75 14.29 7.15
CA GLU A 150 -4.32 15.60 7.43
C GLU A 150 -3.50 16.29 8.54
N PRO A 151 -3.22 17.60 8.43
CA PRO A 151 -2.47 18.32 9.45
C PRO A 151 -3.14 18.22 10.83
N GLY A 152 -2.38 17.81 11.85
CA GLY A 152 -2.85 17.78 13.23
C GLY A 152 -3.71 16.56 13.59
N GLU A 153 -3.73 15.51 12.77
CA GLU A 153 -4.35 14.26 13.13
C GLU A 153 -3.57 13.57 14.26
N THR A 154 -4.20 13.47 15.43
CA THR A 154 -3.58 12.99 16.67
C THR A 154 -4.32 11.82 17.28
N HIS A 155 -5.26 11.21 16.54
CA HIS A 155 -6.10 10.14 17.03
C HIS A 155 -6.04 8.92 16.13
N LEU A 156 -6.15 7.74 16.75
CA LEU A 156 -6.48 6.50 16.07
C LEU A 156 -7.93 6.59 15.58
N LEU A 157 -8.19 6.17 14.35
CA LEU A 157 -9.54 5.94 13.85
C LEU A 157 -9.79 4.44 13.76
N VAL A 158 -10.94 3.98 14.26
CA VAL A 158 -11.32 2.55 14.27
C VAL A 158 -12.58 2.37 13.43
N GLU A 159 -12.61 1.32 12.61
CA GLU A 159 -13.79 0.94 11.84
C GLU A 159 -15.00 0.78 12.77
N LYS A 160 -16.11 1.39 12.40
CA LYS A 160 -17.36 1.30 13.14
C LYS A 160 -17.91 -0.12 12.99
N LYS A 161 -18.08 -0.80 14.12
CA LYS A 161 -18.75 -2.11 14.14
C LYS A 161 -20.18 -1.96 13.59
N PRO A 162 -20.61 -2.83 12.66
CA PRO A 162 -21.96 -2.79 12.09
C PRO A 162 -23.06 -3.05 13.12
#